data_AF-A0A8S3ZQ33-F1
#
_entry.id   AF-A0A8S3ZQ33-F1
#
_cell.length_a   1.000
_cell.length_b   1.000
_cell.length_c   1.000
_cell.angle_alpha   90.00
_cell.angle_beta   90.00
_cell.angle_gamma   90.00
#
_symmetry.space_group_name_H-M   'P 1'
#
loop_
_entity.id
_entity.type
_entity.pdbx_description
1 polymer ?
#
loop_
_entity_poly.entity_id
_entity_poly.type
_entity_poly.pdbx_seq_one_letter_code
_entity_poly.pdbx_strand_id
1 'polypeptide(L)'
;NWEDEFLQWNSSDYGGVEEVTVTQGTVWLPDLLLENTFFFRFPTGLRTLLKSAVTQSWCTSDTPATSPWEPGIFTKTICEVNIGKYPFDYQRCEIKFLTWMHTNKTLDVQPDTDFINLNATIDNGEWDIISAVARPYYYPSTYSIGTAHTGVRFIVELMRKRTFYVLNTIIPVMMLSLLNVLVFLLPASSGEKMALAVTVLLSFTVYLSIISEVMPKTSESISILAVYLTTLLSLSTLSVLSSGVVMNLFHHETDKPVPNFLKCLLHYKLQEIRRQVRSRNILKPCPCSQENRHGYESSRSPQNETFSENGHHYSNSTFSRSNKYSNYDYTFIEPKMERDRSHRQGQHVKTMTSRSNMTRKYHELSRVKSMFLKLSPEFVDANAEEWELVTWKDVGSAVDTVLFWVFLGFTLASTMIALIMFSAH
;
A
#
# COMPACT_ATOMS: atom_id res chain seq x y z
N ASN A 1 48.30 15.44 23.02
CA ASN A 1 49.67 15.95 23.15
C ASN A 1 49.68 17.16 24.06
N TRP A 2 50.63 17.27 24.98
CA TRP A 2 50.88 18.47 25.78
C TRP A 2 52.38 18.57 26.05
N GLU A 3 52.84 19.75 26.47
CA GLU A 3 54.22 19.97 26.90
C GLU A 3 54.32 19.80 28.41
N ASP A 4 55.32 19.05 28.88
CA ASP A 4 55.61 18.84 30.29
C ASP A 4 57.05 19.27 30.56
N GLU A 5 57.22 20.39 31.26
CA GLU A 5 58.53 20.99 31.57
C GLU A 5 59.39 20.11 32.48
N PHE A 6 58.79 19.19 33.24
CA PHE A 6 59.50 18.28 34.15
C PHE A 6 59.93 16.97 33.48
N LEU A 7 59.43 16.68 32.28
CA LEU A 7 59.78 15.50 31.49
C LEU A 7 60.69 15.85 30.30
N GLN A 8 61.68 16.71 30.53
CA GLN A 8 62.68 17.11 29.55
C GLN A 8 64.09 16.71 30.02
N TRP A 9 64.93 16.20 29.12
CA TRP A 9 66.32 15.87 29.40
C TRP A 9 67.19 16.05 28.16
N ASN A 10 68.49 16.28 28.34
CA ASN A 10 69.41 16.37 27.21
C ASN A 10 69.93 14.97 26.82
N SER A 11 69.62 14.52 25.61
CA SER A 11 70.01 13.19 25.12
C SER A 11 71.52 12.92 25.21
N SER A 12 72.37 13.94 25.03
CA SER A 12 73.83 13.79 25.16
C SER A 12 74.29 13.33 26.54
N ASP A 13 73.57 13.73 27.59
CA ASP A 13 73.95 13.47 28.98
C ASP A 13 73.56 12.04 29.41
N TYR A 14 72.67 11.41 28.64
CA TYR A 14 72.11 10.08 28.89
C TYR A 14 72.42 9.09 27.76
N GLY A 15 73.56 9.26 27.08
CA GLY A 15 74.04 8.27 26.10
C GLY A 15 73.21 8.17 24.83
N GLY A 16 72.59 9.28 24.40
CA GLY A 16 71.78 9.31 23.19
C GLY A 16 70.34 8.81 23.39
N VAL A 17 69.85 8.69 24.62
CA VAL A 17 68.48 8.26 24.89
C VAL A 17 67.52 9.39 24.57
N GLU A 18 66.63 9.14 23.62
CA GLU A 18 65.69 10.16 23.15
C GLU A 18 64.22 9.87 23.50
N GLU A 19 63.93 8.63 23.90
CA GLU A 19 62.59 8.17 24.27
C GLU A 19 62.69 7.26 25.50
N VAL A 20 61.77 7.45 26.46
CA VAL A 20 61.67 6.60 27.65
C VAL A 20 60.20 6.20 27.87
N THR A 21 59.99 4.92 28.12
CA THR A 21 58.66 4.39 28.45
C THR A 21 58.43 4.42 29.95
N VAL A 22 57.39 5.14 30.39
CA VAL A 22 57.00 5.29 31.81
C VAL A 22 55.58 4.76 32.03
N THR A 23 55.22 4.48 33.29
CA THR A 23 53.82 4.13 33.60
C THR A 23 52.97 5.40 33.67
N GLN A 24 51.72 5.30 33.21
CA GLN A 24 50.75 6.40 33.23
C GLN A 24 50.48 6.93 34.64
N GLY A 25 50.65 6.11 35.68
CA GLY A 25 50.47 6.51 37.07
C GLY A 25 51.63 7.31 37.69
N THR A 26 52.81 7.35 37.05
CA THR A 26 53.99 8.06 37.57
C THR A 26 54.16 9.47 36.99
N VAL A 27 53.39 9.81 35.97
CA VAL A 27 53.41 11.13 35.32
C VAL A 27 52.05 11.80 35.43
N TRP A 28 52.03 13.13 35.32
CA TRP A 28 50.77 13.85 35.24
C TRP A 28 50.06 13.55 33.91
N LEU A 29 48.74 13.38 33.97
CA LEU A 29 47.88 13.18 32.80
C LEU A 29 46.68 14.12 32.92
N PRO A 30 46.19 14.70 31.81
CA PRO A 30 44.97 15.49 31.85
C PRO A 30 43.78 14.59 32.17
N ASP A 31 42.83 15.13 32.93
CA ASP A 31 41.63 14.44 33.40
C ASP A 31 40.53 14.47 32.34
N LEU A 32 40.76 13.85 31.19
CA LEU A 32 39.73 13.71 30.17
C LEU A 32 38.71 12.64 30.61
N LEU A 33 37.44 13.01 30.60
CA LEU A 33 36.32 12.13 30.89
C LEU A 33 35.33 12.15 29.73
N LEU A 34 34.75 11.00 29.46
CA LEU A 34 33.63 10.88 28.52
C LEU A 34 32.33 11.35 29.20
N GLU A 35 31.77 12.45 28.72
CA GLU A 35 30.57 13.09 29.28
C GLU A 35 29.36 12.16 29.19
N ASN A 36 29.09 11.72 27.95
CA ASN A 36 27.89 11.03 27.53
C ASN A 36 28.09 9.52 27.52
N THR A 37 28.81 8.99 28.51
CA THR A 37 28.95 7.55 28.72
C THR A 37 27.63 6.93 29.17
N PHE A 38 27.37 5.71 28.72
CA PHE A 38 26.25 4.88 29.20
C PHE A 38 26.55 4.25 30.57
N PHE A 39 27.82 4.07 30.92
CA PHE A 39 28.27 3.46 32.17
C PHE A 39 28.81 4.51 33.15
N PHE A 40 29.39 4.04 34.26
CA PHE A 40 30.13 4.92 35.17
C PHE A 40 31.19 5.72 34.44
N ARG A 41 31.39 6.97 34.88
CA ARG A 41 32.43 7.84 34.36
C ARG A 41 33.78 7.37 34.90
N PHE A 42 34.64 6.92 33.99
CA PHE A 42 36.04 6.62 34.29
C PHE A 42 36.93 7.65 33.59
N PRO A 43 38.05 8.06 34.21
CA PRO A 43 39.05 8.86 33.53
C PRO A 43 39.60 8.08 32.33
N THR A 44 39.93 8.78 31.25
CA THR A 44 40.64 8.17 30.12
C THR A 44 42.03 7.74 30.58
N GLY A 45 42.44 6.53 30.18
CA GLY A 45 43.72 5.94 30.55
C GLY A 45 43.67 5.05 31.79
N LEU A 46 44.74 4.28 31.97
CA LEU A 46 44.86 3.31 33.05
C LEU A 46 46.24 3.45 33.65
N ARG A 47 46.32 3.67 34.97
CA ARG A 47 47.58 3.98 35.67
C ARG A 47 48.70 2.96 35.43
N THR A 48 48.35 1.71 35.15
CA THR A 48 49.30 0.62 34.89
C THR A 48 49.77 0.54 33.44
N LEU A 49 49.11 1.22 32.50
CA LEU A 49 49.53 1.25 31.11
C LEU A 49 50.77 2.11 30.95
N LEU A 50 51.54 1.80 29.92
CA LEU A 50 52.75 2.51 29.58
C LEU A 50 52.42 3.71 28.69
N LYS A 51 53.28 4.72 28.75
CA LYS A 51 53.26 5.92 27.92
C LYS A 51 54.71 6.25 27.56
N SER A 52 54.94 6.64 26.31
CA SER A 52 56.22 7.18 25.87
C SER A 52 56.38 8.64 26.33
N ALA A 53 57.53 8.94 26.93
CA ALA A 53 58.04 10.28 27.14
C ALA A 53 59.18 10.51 26.15
N VAL A 54 59.19 11.67 25.49
CA VAL A 54 60.11 11.99 24.41
C VAL A 54 60.85 13.28 24.77
N THR A 55 62.17 13.33 24.58
CA THR A 55 62.94 14.56 24.81
C THR A 55 62.80 15.54 23.64
N GLN A 56 63.05 16.81 23.95
CA GLN A 56 63.20 17.89 22.98
C GLN A 56 64.22 17.61 21.87
N SER A 57 65.21 16.75 22.05
CA SER A 57 66.15 16.41 20.97
C SER A 57 65.54 15.53 19.86
N TRP A 58 64.42 14.85 20.14
CA TRP A 58 63.65 14.10 19.13
C TRP A 58 62.80 15.00 18.23
N CYS A 59 62.74 16.29 18.55
CA CYS A 59 61.90 17.24 17.87
C CYS A 59 62.60 17.81 16.65
N THR A 60 61.93 17.77 15.51
CA THR A 60 62.32 18.58 14.35
C THR A 60 61.84 20.03 14.55
N SER A 61 62.34 20.98 13.75
CA SER A 61 61.96 22.40 13.83
C SER A 61 60.45 22.66 13.76
N ASP A 62 59.68 21.70 13.25
CA ASP A 62 58.25 21.80 12.98
C ASP A 62 57.37 21.09 14.02
N THR A 63 57.97 20.38 14.99
CA THR A 63 57.24 19.60 16.01
C THR A 63 57.74 19.95 17.41
N PRO A 64 57.00 20.70 18.26
CA PRO A 64 57.43 20.96 19.63
C PRO A 64 57.53 19.67 20.46
N ALA A 65 58.34 19.71 21.53
CA ALA A 65 58.54 18.62 22.49
C ALA A 65 57.26 18.31 23.25
N THR A 66 56.41 17.53 22.61
CA THR A 66 55.11 17.17 23.15
C THR A 66 55.14 15.73 23.64
N SER A 67 54.55 15.52 24.80
CA SER A 67 54.35 14.22 25.43
C SER A 67 53.16 13.54 24.74
N PRO A 68 53.36 12.50 23.89
CA PRO A 68 52.25 11.81 23.25
C PRO A 68 51.56 10.91 24.27
N TRP A 69 50.23 10.87 24.20
CA TRP A 69 49.41 9.97 25.02
C TRP A 69 48.27 9.43 24.19
N GLU A 70 48.27 8.12 23.98
CA GLU A 70 47.30 7.41 23.15
C GLU A 70 46.58 6.37 24.00
N PRO A 71 45.55 6.76 24.78
CA PRO A 71 44.78 5.80 25.56
C PRO A 71 43.85 5.00 24.63
N GLY A 72 44.06 3.68 24.56
CA GLY A 72 43.08 2.77 23.96
C GLY A 72 41.86 2.63 24.86
N ILE A 73 40.67 2.99 24.35
CA ILE A 73 39.43 2.93 25.11
C ILE A 73 38.37 2.11 24.38
N PHE A 74 37.61 1.32 25.15
CA PHE A 74 36.37 0.71 24.70
C PHE A 74 35.22 1.34 25.48
N THR A 75 34.31 2.02 24.78
CA THR A 75 33.25 2.78 25.44
C THR A 75 31.90 2.62 24.76
N LYS A 76 30.84 2.85 25.54
CA LYS A 76 29.47 2.97 25.06
C LYS A 76 28.96 4.35 25.39
N THR A 77 28.51 5.08 24.38
CA THR A 77 27.96 6.43 24.53
C THR A 77 26.45 6.44 24.39
N ILE A 78 25.85 7.47 24.96
CA ILE A 78 24.45 7.83 24.75
C ILE A 78 24.40 8.80 23.57
N CYS A 79 23.58 8.46 22.58
CA CYS A 79 23.30 9.25 21.39
C CYS A 79 21.80 9.22 21.10
N GLU A 80 21.23 10.36 20.74
CA GLU A 80 19.85 10.46 20.26
C GLU A 80 19.78 9.96 18.82
N VAL A 81 18.86 9.03 18.54
CA VAL A 81 18.71 8.42 17.21
C VAL A 81 17.40 8.86 16.58
N ASN A 82 17.46 9.27 15.32
CA ASN A 82 16.27 9.64 14.54
C ASN A 82 15.84 8.47 13.67
N ILE A 83 14.70 7.88 13.97
CA ILE A 83 14.21 6.67 13.29
C ILE A 83 13.12 6.97 12.27
N GLY A 84 12.83 8.25 12.01
CA GLY A 84 11.74 8.69 11.12
C GLY A 84 11.80 8.03 9.74
N LYS A 85 12.99 7.93 9.13
CA LYS A 85 13.20 7.32 7.81
C LYS A 85 13.68 5.87 7.86
N TYR A 86 13.62 5.19 9.00
CA TYR A 86 14.08 3.80 9.12
C TYR A 86 13.46 2.89 8.03
N PRO A 87 14.24 2.01 7.35
CA PRO A 87 15.67 1.70 7.52
C PRO A 87 16.61 2.52 6.60
N PHE A 88 16.13 3.60 5.99
CA PHE A 88 16.89 4.53 5.15
C PHE A 88 17.33 5.76 5.98
N ASP A 89 17.70 5.51 7.23
CA ASP A 89 18.02 6.52 8.22
C ASP A 89 19.51 6.92 8.21
N TYR A 90 19.75 8.19 8.56
CA TYR A 90 21.06 8.74 8.86
C TYR A 90 21.10 9.08 10.35
N GLN A 91 22.18 8.70 11.03
CA GLN A 91 22.38 8.96 12.44
C GLN A 91 23.55 9.89 12.64
N ARG A 92 23.39 10.88 13.51
CA ARG A 92 24.44 11.81 13.88
C ARG A 92 24.70 11.67 15.37
N CYS A 93 25.84 11.08 15.71
CA CYS A 93 26.22 10.84 17.09
C CYS A 93 27.42 11.67 17.48
N GLU A 94 27.38 12.22 18.70
CA GLU A 94 28.49 12.96 19.29
C GLU A 94 29.12 12.13 20.41
N ILE A 95 30.45 12.03 20.43
CA ILE A 95 31.23 11.45 21.53
C ILE A 95 31.98 12.61 22.17
N LYS A 96 31.69 12.91 23.43
CA LYS A 96 32.14 14.16 24.08
C LYS A 96 33.14 13.88 25.19
N PHE A 97 34.39 14.27 24.98
CA PHE A 97 35.41 14.27 26.02
C PHE A 97 35.55 15.66 26.60
N LEU A 98 35.63 15.80 27.92
CA LEU A 98 35.90 17.05 28.61
C LEU A 98 36.80 16.86 29.82
N THR A 99 37.42 17.95 30.27
CA THR A 99 38.08 18.03 31.58
C THR A 99 37.06 18.09 32.70
N TRP A 100 37.27 17.37 33.80
CA TRP A 100 36.30 17.34 34.90
C TRP A 100 36.61 18.38 35.99
N MET A 101 37.86 18.47 36.40
CA MET A 101 38.34 19.35 37.47
C MET A 101 38.91 20.65 36.92
N HIS A 102 39.44 20.63 35.69
CA HIS A 102 40.07 21.80 35.08
C HIS A 102 39.09 22.63 34.26
N THR A 103 39.33 23.94 34.23
CA THR A 103 38.60 24.90 33.38
C THR A 103 39.54 25.46 32.31
N ASN A 104 38.99 26.18 31.33
CA ASN A 104 39.72 26.86 30.26
C ASN A 104 40.86 27.78 30.71
N LYS A 105 40.94 28.14 32.00
CA LYS A 105 42.04 28.92 32.58
C LYS A 105 43.24 28.08 33.00
N THR A 106 43.03 26.80 33.33
CA THR A 106 44.08 25.91 33.84
C THR A 106 44.47 24.83 32.84
N LEU A 107 43.53 24.39 32.02
CA LEU A 107 43.76 23.43 30.95
C LEU A 107 42.80 23.77 29.82
N ASP A 108 43.33 23.97 28.61
CA ASP A 108 42.53 24.14 27.40
C ASP A 108 42.75 22.93 26.50
N VAL A 109 41.65 22.25 26.17
CA VAL A 109 41.66 21.03 25.37
C VAL A 109 41.05 21.35 24.02
N GLN A 110 41.87 21.24 22.98
CA GLN A 110 41.51 21.51 21.59
C GLN A 110 41.77 20.28 20.71
N PRO A 111 40.99 20.09 19.64
CA PRO A 111 41.31 19.08 18.64
C PRO A 111 42.58 19.48 17.88
N ASP A 112 43.46 18.52 17.63
CA ASP A 112 44.67 18.73 16.83
C ASP A 112 44.32 18.97 15.35
N THR A 113 43.32 18.24 14.84
CA THR A 113 42.78 18.41 13.50
C THR A 113 41.25 18.38 13.51
N ASP A 114 40.63 18.98 12.50
CA ASP A 114 39.18 19.03 12.34
C ASP A 114 38.52 17.70 11.93
N PHE A 115 39.33 16.69 11.60
CA PHE A 115 38.87 15.40 11.05
C PHE A 115 39.35 14.23 11.91
N ILE A 116 38.52 13.20 11.99
CA ILE A 116 38.90 11.97 12.69
C ILE A 116 39.70 11.10 11.71
N ASN A 117 40.88 10.64 12.12
CA ASN A 117 41.66 9.71 11.31
C ASN A 117 40.96 8.33 11.28
N LEU A 118 40.51 7.93 10.09
CA LEU A 118 39.81 6.65 9.87
C LEU A 118 40.71 5.57 9.24
N ASN A 119 42.03 5.78 9.11
CA ASN A 119 42.90 4.83 8.39
C ASN A 119 42.95 3.43 9.01
N ALA A 120 42.73 3.32 10.33
CA ALA A 120 42.72 2.06 11.06
C ALA A 120 41.30 1.50 11.29
N THR A 121 40.27 2.06 10.63
CA THR A 121 38.89 1.56 10.80
C THR A 121 38.65 0.28 10.03
N ILE A 122 37.89 -0.63 10.64
CA ILE A 122 37.38 -1.84 10.00
C ILE A 122 35.94 -1.55 9.55
N ASP A 123 35.64 -1.87 8.29
CA ASP A 123 34.31 -1.65 7.73
C ASP A 123 33.23 -2.41 8.51
N ASN A 124 32.17 -1.69 8.88
CA ASN A 124 31.04 -2.30 9.57
C ASN A 124 30.02 -2.88 8.57
N GLY A 125 29.44 -4.04 8.91
CA GLY A 125 28.45 -4.72 8.08
C GLY A 125 27.07 -4.06 8.05
N GLU A 126 26.77 -3.17 9.00
CA GLU A 126 25.46 -2.53 9.15
C GLU A 126 25.47 -1.02 8.89
N TRP A 127 26.60 -0.34 9.09
CA TRP A 127 26.71 1.12 9.02
C TRP A 127 27.89 1.56 8.16
N ASP A 128 27.70 2.59 7.37
CA ASP A 128 28.74 3.32 6.65
C ASP A 128 29.01 4.65 7.35
N ILE A 129 30.29 5.03 7.51
CA ILE A 129 30.69 6.32 8.06
C ILE A 129 30.71 7.33 6.89
N ILE A 130 29.82 8.32 6.92
CA ILE A 130 29.74 9.37 5.89
C ILE A 130 30.72 10.49 6.22
N SER A 131 30.70 10.93 7.47
CA SER A 131 31.56 12.01 7.94
C SER A 131 31.96 11.77 9.39
N ALA A 132 33.17 12.19 9.73
CA ALA A 132 33.74 12.03 11.05
C ALA A 132 34.63 13.25 11.34
N VAL A 133 34.13 14.16 12.18
CA VAL A 133 34.77 15.46 12.44
C VAL A 133 34.99 15.68 13.93
N ALA A 134 36.08 16.34 14.27
CA ALA A 134 36.38 16.74 15.64
C ALA A 134 36.15 18.24 15.79
N ARG A 135 35.47 18.66 16.85
CA ARG A 135 35.20 20.08 17.14
C ARG A 135 35.44 20.39 18.61
N PRO A 136 35.86 21.63 18.94
CA PRO A 136 35.91 22.06 20.33
C PRO A 136 34.55 21.94 21.00
N TYR A 137 34.57 21.59 22.28
CA TYR A 137 33.39 21.49 23.14
C TYR A 137 33.64 22.26 24.44
N TYR A 138 32.66 23.06 24.84
CA TYR A 138 32.72 23.89 26.03
C TYR A 138 31.49 23.61 26.89
N TYR A 139 31.72 23.24 28.16
CA TYR A 139 30.66 23.03 29.13
C TYR A 139 30.77 24.09 30.25
N PRO A 140 29.75 24.93 30.48
CA PRO A 140 29.83 25.99 31.50
C PRO A 140 30.18 25.45 32.89
N SER A 141 31.16 26.08 33.53
CA SER A 141 31.59 25.71 34.89
C SER A 141 30.67 26.32 35.95
N THR A 142 30.46 25.59 37.04
CA THR A 142 29.76 26.10 38.23
C THR A 142 30.70 26.79 39.22
N TYR A 143 32.03 26.65 39.07
CA TYR A 143 33.02 27.21 39.99
C TYR A 143 33.10 28.73 39.92
N SER A 144 33.06 29.29 38.70
CA SER A 144 33.09 30.75 38.51
C SER A 144 32.41 31.18 37.22
N ILE A 145 31.74 32.33 37.28
CA ILE A 145 31.05 32.93 36.12
C ILE A 145 32.08 33.25 35.02
N GLY A 146 31.79 32.83 33.80
CA GLY A 146 32.65 33.04 32.63
C GLY A 146 33.79 32.02 32.48
N THR A 147 33.80 30.95 33.27
CA THR A 147 34.69 29.80 33.04
C THR A 147 33.93 28.60 32.49
N ALA A 148 34.61 27.77 31.71
CA ALA A 148 34.04 26.56 31.14
C ALA A 148 35.05 25.41 31.24
N HIS A 149 34.54 24.20 31.37
CA HIS A 149 35.29 22.98 31.12
C HIS A 149 35.47 22.84 29.61
N THR A 150 36.70 22.54 29.18
CA THR A 150 37.07 22.44 27.78
C THR A 150 37.21 20.99 27.38
N GLY A 151 36.97 20.70 26.12
CA GLY A 151 36.95 19.35 25.62
C GLY A 151 36.84 19.28 24.11
N VAL A 152 36.73 18.06 23.61
CA VAL A 152 36.54 17.77 22.19
C VAL A 152 35.31 16.90 22.03
N ARG A 153 34.44 17.29 21.09
CA ARG A 153 33.35 16.43 20.62
C ARG A 153 33.70 15.87 19.26
N PHE A 154 33.57 14.56 19.13
CA PHE A 154 33.71 13.83 17.89
C PHE A 154 32.33 13.57 17.33
N ILE A 155 32.02 14.18 16.19
CA ILE A 155 30.74 14.08 15.51
C ILE A 155 30.90 13.06 14.40
N VAL A 156 30.18 11.95 14.49
CA VAL A 156 30.18 10.87 13.51
C VAL A 156 28.80 10.77 12.88
N GLU A 157 28.76 10.90 11.56
CA GLU A 157 27.56 10.72 10.75
C GLU A 157 27.58 9.34 10.10
N LEU A 158 26.57 8.54 10.40
CA LEU A 158 26.44 7.15 10.02
C LEU A 158 25.23 6.95 9.10
N MET A 159 25.39 6.13 8.06
CA MET A 159 24.31 5.70 7.17
C MET A 159 24.07 4.20 7.31
N ARG A 160 22.81 3.78 7.43
CA ARG A 160 22.47 2.35 7.54
C ARG A 160 22.55 1.64 6.19
N LYS A 161 23.14 0.44 6.17
CA LYS A 161 23.10 -0.48 5.02
C LYS A 161 21.70 -1.12 4.90
N ARG A 162 20.97 -0.67 3.88
CA ARG A 162 19.54 -0.98 3.66
C ARG A 162 19.23 -2.36 3.08
N THR A 163 20.18 -3.03 2.45
CA THR A 163 19.94 -4.25 1.65
C THR A 163 19.28 -5.37 2.45
N PHE A 164 19.74 -5.60 3.68
CA PHE A 164 19.19 -6.63 4.56
C PHE A 164 17.70 -6.36 4.89
N TYR A 165 17.36 -5.12 5.23
CA TYR A 165 16.00 -4.73 5.58
C TYR A 165 15.06 -4.73 4.38
N VAL A 166 15.54 -4.40 3.18
CA VAL A 166 14.73 -4.52 1.95
C VAL A 166 14.34 -5.97 1.71
N LEU A 167 15.29 -6.90 1.79
CA LEU A 167 15.05 -8.32 1.52
C LEU A 167 14.23 -9.02 2.61
N ASN A 168 14.52 -8.74 3.88
CA ASN A 168 13.93 -9.49 5.00
C ASN A 168 12.76 -8.76 5.68
N THR A 169 12.55 -7.48 5.40
CA THR A 169 11.45 -6.69 5.96
C THR A 169 10.49 -6.23 4.87
N ILE A 170 10.96 -5.50 3.86
CA ILE A 170 10.05 -4.90 2.86
C ILE A 170 9.40 -5.95 1.97
N ILE A 171 10.16 -6.90 1.43
CA ILE A 171 9.62 -7.94 0.51
C ILE A 171 8.52 -8.79 1.20
N PRO A 172 8.70 -9.34 2.41
CA PRO A 172 7.65 -10.12 3.07
C PRO A 172 6.39 -9.30 3.37
N VAL A 173 6.52 -8.02 3.76
CA VAL A 173 5.37 -7.12 3.96
C VAL A 173 4.57 -6.95 2.67
N MET A 174 5.26 -6.76 1.54
CA MET A 174 4.62 -6.66 0.24
C MET A 174 3.88 -7.95 -0.13
N MET A 175 4.49 -9.12 0.11
CA MET A 175 3.83 -10.42 -0.10
C MET A 175 2.58 -10.60 0.77
N LEU A 176 2.65 -10.23 2.05
CA LEU A 176 1.51 -10.31 2.97
C LEU A 176 0.40 -9.31 2.58
N SER A 177 0.76 -8.12 2.10
CA SER A 177 -0.22 -7.15 1.59
C SER A 177 -1.00 -7.68 0.39
N LEU A 178 -0.34 -8.46 -0.50
CA LEU A 178 -0.99 -9.12 -1.63
C LEU A 178 -1.94 -10.23 -1.15
N LEU A 179 -1.52 -11.04 -0.16
CA LEU A 179 -2.36 -12.07 0.43
C LEU A 179 -3.64 -11.50 1.05
N ASN A 180 -3.58 -10.33 1.69
CA ASN A 180 -4.77 -9.64 2.22
C ASN A 180 -5.82 -9.35 1.13
N VAL A 181 -5.41 -8.99 -0.08
CA VAL A 181 -6.33 -8.73 -1.20
C VAL A 181 -6.84 -10.03 -1.82
N LEU A 182 -5.99 -11.08 -1.88
CA LEU A 182 -6.37 -12.39 -2.42
C LEU A 182 -7.51 -13.07 -1.63
N VAL A 183 -7.72 -12.72 -0.36
CA VAL A 183 -8.87 -13.20 0.44
C VAL A 183 -10.22 -12.92 -0.24
N PHE A 184 -10.36 -11.76 -0.90
CA PHE A 184 -11.59 -11.36 -1.58
C PHE A 184 -11.72 -11.94 -3.00
N LEU A 185 -10.66 -12.55 -3.52
CA LEU A 185 -10.69 -13.25 -4.80
C LEU A 185 -11.23 -14.67 -4.65
N LEU A 186 -11.12 -15.24 -3.44
CA LEU A 186 -11.60 -16.59 -3.16
C LEU A 186 -13.13 -16.59 -2.98
N PRO A 187 -13.89 -17.36 -3.78
CA PRO A 187 -15.34 -17.38 -3.68
C PRO A 187 -15.80 -17.98 -2.35
N ALA A 188 -16.82 -17.37 -1.73
CA ALA A 188 -17.41 -17.83 -0.47
C ALA A 188 -17.98 -19.26 -0.53
N SER A 189 -18.27 -19.78 -1.73
CA SER A 189 -18.72 -21.16 -1.93
C SER A 189 -17.68 -22.22 -1.55
N SER A 190 -16.39 -21.85 -1.45
CA SER A 190 -15.30 -22.78 -1.14
C SER A 190 -15.25 -23.18 0.34
N GLY A 191 -15.91 -22.45 1.25
CA GLY A 191 -15.80 -22.65 2.70
C GLY A 191 -14.47 -22.22 3.33
N GLU A 192 -13.38 -22.28 2.58
CA GLU A 192 -12.00 -21.96 3.03
C GLU A 192 -11.71 -20.45 3.18
N LYS A 193 -12.63 -19.58 2.76
CA LYS A 193 -12.43 -18.12 2.79
C LYS A 193 -12.16 -17.58 4.19
N MET A 194 -12.93 -18.02 5.19
CA MET A 194 -12.72 -17.56 6.56
C MET A 194 -11.41 -18.09 7.15
N ALA A 195 -11.06 -19.34 6.84
CA ALA A 195 -9.80 -19.94 7.28
C ALA A 195 -8.60 -19.17 6.68
N LEU A 196 -8.65 -18.86 5.39
CA LEU A 196 -7.62 -18.06 4.71
C LEU A 196 -7.54 -16.62 5.27
N ALA A 197 -8.68 -15.96 5.51
CA ALA A 197 -8.71 -14.61 6.09
C ALA A 197 -8.06 -14.57 7.49
N VAL A 198 -8.42 -15.51 8.37
CA VAL A 198 -7.89 -15.58 9.74
C VAL A 198 -6.40 -15.96 9.76
N THR A 199 -5.98 -16.91 8.93
CA THR A 199 -4.57 -17.32 8.86
C THR A 199 -3.68 -16.18 8.34
N VAL A 200 -4.11 -15.44 7.33
CA VAL A 200 -3.37 -14.25 6.85
C VAL A 200 -3.24 -13.19 7.95
N LEU A 201 -4.32 -12.90 8.69
CA LEU A 201 -4.28 -11.96 9.81
C LEU A 201 -3.29 -12.42 10.89
N LEU A 202 -3.32 -13.70 11.27
CA LEU A 202 -2.41 -14.26 12.27
C LEU A 202 -0.94 -14.22 11.80
N SER A 203 -0.68 -14.61 10.56
CA SER A 203 0.68 -14.51 10.00
C SER A 203 1.17 -13.06 9.98
N PHE A 204 0.29 -12.12 9.65
CA PHE A 204 0.63 -10.70 9.64
C PHE A 204 0.93 -10.16 11.05
N THR A 205 0.12 -10.49 12.05
CA THR A 205 0.33 -10.04 13.44
C THR A 205 1.62 -10.60 14.03
N VAL A 206 1.92 -11.89 13.81
CA VAL A 206 3.17 -12.52 14.24
C VAL A 206 4.38 -11.82 13.61
N TYR A 207 4.32 -11.60 12.30
CA TYR A 207 5.41 -10.95 11.58
C TYR A 207 5.64 -9.50 12.04
N LEU A 208 4.58 -8.74 12.29
CA LEU A 208 4.67 -7.40 12.87
C LEU A 208 5.28 -7.41 14.28
N SER A 209 4.92 -8.41 15.10
CA SER A 209 5.47 -8.55 16.46
C SER A 209 6.99 -8.70 16.41
N ILE A 210 7.50 -9.57 15.52
CA ILE A 210 8.94 -9.77 15.32
C ILE A 210 9.62 -8.45 14.90
N ILE A 211 9.04 -7.74 13.95
CA ILE A 211 9.60 -6.45 13.50
C ILE A 211 9.60 -5.43 14.65
N SER A 212 8.54 -5.37 15.45
CA SER A 212 8.42 -4.40 16.56
C SER A 212 9.45 -4.62 17.67
N GLU A 213 9.99 -5.84 17.79
CA GLU A 213 11.07 -6.15 18.73
C GLU A 213 12.44 -5.70 18.21
N VAL A 214 12.64 -5.72 16.90
CA VAL A 214 13.91 -5.33 16.25
C VAL A 214 14.01 -3.80 16.09
N MET A 215 12.88 -3.11 15.94
CA MET A 215 12.89 -1.65 15.85
C MET A 215 13.20 -1.00 17.21
N PRO A 216 13.99 0.08 17.22
CA PRO A 216 14.24 0.85 18.45
C PRO A 216 12.92 1.41 19.02
N LYS A 217 12.70 1.18 20.32
CA LYS A 217 11.54 1.68 21.06
C LYS A 217 11.74 3.15 21.41
N THR A 218 11.32 4.05 20.52
CA THR A 218 11.35 5.50 20.78
C THR A 218 10.00 6.12 20.40
N SER A 219 9.55 7.11 21.17
CA SER A 219 8.32 7.87 20.87
C SER A 219 8.61 9.28 20.33
N GLU A 220 9.87 9.70 20.31
CA GLU A 220 10.28 11.04 19.86
C GLU A 220 10.19 11.17 18.34
N SER A 221 10.53 10.12 17.60
CA SER A 221 10.35 10.04 16.15
C SER A 221 9.64 8.75 15.78
N ILE A 222 8.45 8.85 15.18
CA ILE A 222 7.72 7.68 14.68
C ILE A 222 8.25 7.36 13.27
N SER A 223 8.64 6.11 13.03
CA SER A 223 9.14 5.69 11.72
C SER A 223 8.01 5.58 10.69
N ILE A 224 8.30 5.98 9.44
CA ILE A 224 7.38 5.81 8.30
C ILE A 224 7.01 4.33 8.13
N LEU A 225 7.99 3.44 8.33
CA LEU A 225 7.76 1.99 8.29
C LEU A 225 6.75 1.56 9.37
N ALA A 226 6.86 2.03 10.62
CA ALA A 226 5.92 1.68 11.67
C ALA A 226 4.50 2.14 11.33
N VAL A 227 4.32 3.38 10.85
CA VAL A 227 3.01 3.87 10.40
C VAL A 227 2.44 2.98 9.30
N TYR A 228 3.25 2.65 8.30
CA TYR A 228 2.85 1.76 7.21
C TYR A 228 2.43 0.37 7.70
N LEU A 229 3.22 -0.26 8.57
CA LEU A 229 2.91 -1.55 9.16
C LEU A 229 1.61 -1.52 9.98
N THR A 230 1.38 -0.47 10.77
CA THR A 230 0.13 -0.28 11.51
C THR A 230 -1.07 -0.09 10.57
N THR A 231 -0.92 0.66 9.47
CA THR A 231 -2.02 0.80 8.49
C THR A 231 -2.35 -0.55 7.84
N LEU A 232 -1.36 -1.34 7.47
CA LEU A 232 -1.56 -2.69 6.94
C LEU A 232 -2.22 -3.64 7.96
N LEU A 233 -1.88 -3.52 9.25
CA LEU A 233 -2.53 -4.29 10.30
C LEU A 233 -4.02 -3.94 10.38
N SER A 234 -4.34 -2.65 10.38
CA SER A 234 -5.73 -2.17 10.42
C SER A 234 -6.53 -2.59 9.17
N LEU A 235 -5.89 -2.63 8.01
CA LEU A 235 -6.47 -3.17 6.78
C LEU A 235 -6.77 -4.67 6.89
N SER A 236 -5.84 -5.44 7.44
CA SER A 236 -6.00 -6.89 7.60
C SER A 236 -7.11 -7.22 8.59
N THR A 237 -7.23 -6.48 9.69
CA THR A 237 -8.36 -6.67 10.63
C THR A 237 -9.70 -6.30 9.98
N LEU A 238 -9.76 -5.20 9.23
CA LEU A 238 -10.95 -4.80 8.50
C LEU A 238 -11.31 -5.81 7.38
N SER A 239 -10.31 -6.45 6.75
CA SER A 239 -10.56 -7.45 5.71
C SER A 239 -11.18 -8.74 6.28
N VAL A 240 -10.75 -9.18 7.46
CA VAL A 240 -11.36 -10.32 8.17
C VAL A 240 -12.79 -10.00 8.60
N LEU A 241 -13.03 -8.82 9.17
CA LEU A 241 -14.38 -8.40 9.59
C LEU A 241 -15.34 -8.33 8.40
N SER A 242 -14.91 -7.70 7.30
CA SER A 242 -15.72 -7.62 6.08
C SER A 242 -15.94 -8.98 5.41
N SER A 243 -14.95 -9.87 5.42
CA SER A 243 -15.11 -11.26 4.97
C SER A 243 -16.14 -12.03 5.81
N GLY A 244 -16.15 -11.82 7.12
CA GLY A 244 -17.17 -12.36 8.02
C GLY A 244 -18.57 -11.86 7.68
N VAL A 245 -18.72 -10.56 7.38
CA VAL A 245 -19.98 -9.98 6.90
C VAL A 245 -20.43 -10.60 5.57
N VAL A 246 -19.51 -10.76 4.61
CA VAL A 246 -19.81 -11.41 3.31
C VAL A 246 -20.27 -12.86 3.51
N MET A 247 -19.62 -13.60 4.40
CA MET A 247 -20.02 -14.98 4.72
C MET A 247 -21.38 -15.05 5.41
N ASN A 248 -21.67 -14.12 6.32
CA ASN A 248 -22.97 -14.01 6.96
C ASN A 248 -24.08 -13.72 5.91
N LEU A 249 -23.83 -12.77 4.99
CA LEU A 249 -24.75 -12.48 3.88
C LEU A 249 -24.93 -13.66 2.93
N PHE A 250 -23.89 -14.44 2.67
CA PHE A 250 -23.94 -15.62 1.80
C PHE A 250 -24.79 -16.76 2.37
N HIS A 251 -24.77 -16.94 3.71
CA HIS A 251 -25.54 -17.97 4.41
C HIS A 251 -26.90 -17.48 4.93
N HIS A 252 -27.23 -16.21 4.77
CA HIS A 252 -28.49 -15.66 5.25
C HIS A 252 -29.68 -16.28 4.48
N GLU A 253 -30.60 -16.91 5.21
CA GLU A 253 -31.76 -17.61 4.65
C GLU A 253 -32.76 -16.66 3.95
N THR A 254 -33.44 -17.22 2.97
CA THR A 254 -34.14 -16.61 1.82
C THR A 254 -35.40 -15.78 2.11
N ASP A 255 -35.77 -15.55 3.38
CA ASP A 255 -37.11 -15.01 3.71
C ASP A 255 -37.18 -13.48 3.88
N LYS A 256 -36.06 -12.76 3.74
CA LYS A 256 -36.06 -11.29 3.78
C LYS A 256 -35.69 -10.70 2.42
N PRO A 257 -36.45 -9.72 1.90
CA PRO A 257 -36.10 -9.05 0.64
C PRO A 257 -34.80 -8.26 0.81
N VAL A 258 -33.94 -8.31 -0.22
CA VAL A 258 -32.68 -7.57 -0.27
C VAL A 258 -32.96 -6.06 -0.13
N PRO A 259 -32.32 -5.36 0.82
CA PRO A 259 -32.48 -3.91 0.99
C PRO A 259 -32.17 -3.12 -0.29
N ASN A 260 -32.91 -2.03 -0.54
CA ASN A 260 -32.79 -1.23 -1.78
C ASN A 260 -31.37 -0.67 -2.01
N PHE A 261 -30.61 -0.41 -0.96
CA PHE A 261 -29.21 0.03 -1.06
C PHE A 261 -28.29 -1.04 -1.69
N LEU A 262 -28.49 -2.32 -1.35
CA LEU A 262 -27.74 -3.45 -1.92
C LEU A 262 -28.16 -3.72 -3.38
N LYS A 263 -29.43 -3.51 -3.72
CA LYS A 263 -29.91 -3.56 -5.12
C LYS A 263 -29.28 -2.48 -6.00
N CYS A 264 -29.06 -1.28 -5.47
CA CYS A 264 -28.35 -0.21 -6.18
C CYS A 264 -26.87 -0.59 -6.45
N LEU A 265 -26.23 -1.27 -5.50
CA LEU A 265 -24.85 -1.74 -5.58
C LEU A 265 -24.69 -2.88 -6.62
N LEU A 266 -25.68 -3.77 -6.69
CA LEU A 266 -25.81 -4.80 -7.74
C LEU A 266 -26.00 -4.22 -9.14
N HIS A 267 -26.65 -3.07 -9.27
CA HIS A 267 -26.93 -2.44 -10.56
C HIS A 267 -25.65 -2.08 -11.34
N TYR A 268 -24.54 -1.81 -10.65
CA TYR A 268 -23.22 -1.55 -11.23
C TYR A 268 -22.56 -2.83 -11.80
N LYS A 269 -22.73 -3.97 -11.14
CA LYS A 269 -22.20 -5.29 -11.55
C LYS A 269 -23.10 -6.02 -12.56
N LEU A 270 -24.41 -5.79 -12.51
CA LEU A 270 -25.40 -6.41 -13.39
C LEU A 270 -25.24 -5.98 -14.85
N GLN A 271 -24.65 -4.81 -15.16
CA GLN A 271 -24.37 -4.44 -16.55
C GLN A 271 -23.27 -5.32 -17.19
N GLU A 272 -22.24 -5.67 -16.43
CA GLU A 272 -21.12 -6.51 -16.91
C GLU A 272 -21.54 -8.00 -17.01
N ILE A 273 -22.34 -8.48 -16.04
CA ILE A 273 -22.90 -9.85 -16.05
C ILE A 273 -24.00 -9.99 -17.12
N ARG A 274 -24.84 -8.96 -17.34
CA ARG A 274 -25.83 -8.94 -18.45
C ARG A 274 -25.18 -9.08 -19.81
N ARG A 275 -23.93 -8.63 -20.03
CA ARG A 275 -23.21 -8.84 -21.29
C ARG A 275 -22.80 -10.30 -21.51
N GLN A 276 -22.37 -11.01 -20.47
CA GLN A 276 -21.96 -12.42 -20.60
C GLN A 276 -23.15 -13.38 -20.71
N VAL A 277 -24.26 -13.12 -20.01
CA VAL A 277 -25.47 -13.97 -20.08
C VAL A 277 -26.21 -13.79 -21.41
N ARG A 278 -26.22 -12.58 -21.98
CA ARG A 278 -26.82 -12.30 -23.30
C ARG A 278 -26.12 -13.04 -24.45
N SER A 279 -24.86 -13.43 -24.29
CA SER A 279 -24.14 -14.28 -25.26
C SER A 279 -24.49 -15.76 -25.16
N ARG A 280 -24.97 -16.26 -24.00
CA ARG A 280 -25.35 -17.68 -23.81
C ARG A 280 -26.77 -17.98 -24.27
N ASN A 281 -27.69 -17.03 -24.17
CA ASN A 281 -29.09 -17.24 -24.55
C ASN A 281 -29.39 -17.12 -26.05
N ILE A 282 -28.41 -16.76 -26.89
CA ILE A 282 -28.55 -16.76 -28.36
C ILE A 282 -28.31 -18.18 -28.96
N LEU A 283 -27.81 -19.13 -28.17
CA LEU A 283 -27.49 -20.49 -28.64
C LEU A 283 -28.21 -21.58 -27.84
N LYS A 284 -29.54 -21.51 -27.77
CA LYS A 284 -30.38 -22.69 -27.52
C LYS A 284 -31.49 -22.72 -28.58
N PRO A 285 -31.48 -23.67 -29.55
CA PRO A 285 -32.63 -23.89 -30.39
C PRO A 285 -33.72 -24.60 -29.56
N CYS A 286 -34.89 -23.98 -29.43
CA CYS A 286 -36.06 -24.64 -28.86
C CYS A 286 -36.69 -25.60 -29.88
N PRO A 287 -37.19 -26.77 -29.46
CA PRO A 287 -37.92 -27.70 -30.32
C PRO A 287 -39.36 -27.22 -30.51
N CYS A 288 -39.78 -27.03 -31.76
CA CYS A 288 -41.18 -26.75 -32.09
C CYS A 288 -41.98 -28.06 -32.19
N SER A 289 -42.88 -28.28 -31.23
CA SER A 289 -44.06 -29.12 -31.42
C SER A 289 -45.12 -28.32 -32.19
N GLN A 290 -45.40 -28.70 -33.44
CA GLN A 290 -46.56 -28.24 -34.20
C GLN A 290 -47.80 -28.98 -33.71
N GLU A 291 -48.85 -28.26 -33.35
CA GLU A 291 -50.19 -28.82 -33.19
C GLU A 291 -51.14 -28.35 -34.31
N ASN A 292 -51.72 -29.36 -34.96
CA ASN A 292 -53.07 -29.44 -35.54
C ASN A 292 -53.39 -28.74 -36.88
N ARG A 293 -53.73 -29.56 -37.89
CA ARG A 293 -55.14 -29.71 -38.34
C ARG A 293 -55.40 -30.87 -39.30
N HIS A 294 -56.41 -31.67 -38.92
CA HIS A 294 -57.41 -32.40 -39.71
C HIS A 294 -57.00 -33.46 -40.75
N GLY A 295 -57.56 -34.66 -40.60
CA GLY A 295 -57.81 -35.56 -41.72
C GLY A 295 -57.94 -37.02 -41.31
N TYR A 296 -59.17 -37.52 -41.38
CA TYR A 296 -59.64 -38.89 -41.23
C TYR A 296 -58.74 -40.03 -41.80
N GLU A 297 -58.83 -41.16 -41.08
CA GLU A 297 -58.82 -42.55 -41.56
C GLU A 297 -57.52 -43.29 -41.98
N SER A 298 -57.31 -44.36 -41.21
CA SER A 298 -57.04 -45.73 -41.67
C SER A 298 -55.60 -46.18 -41.93
N SER A 299 -55.15 -46.98 -40.94
CA SER A 299 -54.57 -48.32 -41.11
C SER A 299 -53.12 -48.50 -41.56
N ARG A 300 -52.49 -49.43 -40.80
CA ARG A 300 -51.34 -50.31 -41.08
C ARG A 300 -49.93 -49.81 -40.76
N SER A 301 -49.40 -50.40 -39.70
CA SER A 301 -48.01 -50.88 -39.60
C SER A 301 -47.77 -52.05 -40.60
N PRO A 302 -46.56 -52.63 -40.79
CA PRO A 302 -45.31 -52.46 -40.04
C PRO A 302 -44.01 -52.48 -40.90
N GLN A 303 -42.85 -52.61 -40.20
CA GLN A 303 -41.54 -53.14 -40.64
C GLN A 303 -40.53 -52.13 -41.23
N ASN A 304 -39.43 -51.84 -40.51
CA ASN A 304 -38.17 -52.58 -40.44
C ASN A 304 -37.43 -52.61 -41.78
N GLU A 305 -36.30 -51.90 -41.88
CA GLU A 305 -35.01 -52.50 -42.23
C GLU A 305 -33.85 -51.49 -42.12
N THR A 306 -32.84 -51.94 -41.36
CA THR A 306 -31.43 -51.56 -41.41
C THR A 306 -30.83 -51.84 -42.79
N PHE A 307 -29.93 -51.00 -43.32
CA PHE A 307 -28.53 -51.38 -43.61
C PHE A 307 -27.75 -50.21 -44.23
N SER A 308 -26.43 -50.24 -43.98
CA SER A 308 -25.38 -49.31 -44.37
C SER A 308 -24.77 -49.69 -45.74
N GLU A 309 -24.31 -48.73 -46.55
CA GLU A 309 -22.93 -48.66 -47.10
C GLU A 309 -22.75 -47.65 -48.25
N ASN A 310 -21.71 -46.83 -48.09
CA ASN A 310 -20.64 -46.42 -49.02
C ASN A 310 -20.93 -45.84 -50.43
N GLY A 311 -20.23 -44.74 -50.76
CA GLY A 311 -19.64 -44.55 -52.10
C GLY A 311 -19.61 -43.14 -52.71
N HIS A 312 -18.47 -42.46 -52.54
CA HIS A 312 -17.72 -41.56 -53.47
C HIS A 312 -18.37 -40.44 -54.33
N HIS A 313 -17.83 -39.22 -54.11
CA HIS A 313 -17.36 -38.17 -55.05
C HIS A 313 -17.77 -38.20 -56.55
N TYR A 314 -18.30 -37.09 -57.09
CA TYR A 314 -17.53 -35.96 -57.68
C TYR A 314 -18.48 -34.84 -58.20
N SER A 315 -17.91 -33.64 -58.27
CA SER A 315 -18.34 -32.34 -58.85
C SER A 315 -19.26 -32.38 -60.09
N ASN A 316 -20.06 -31.37 -60.43
CA ASN A 316 -19.63 -29.99 -60.72
C ASN A 316 -20.84 -29.09 -61.04
N SER A 317 -20.69 -27.78 -60.76
CA SER A 317 -21.24 -26.64 -61.53
C SER A 317 -22.78 -26.45 -61.56
N THR A 318 -23.39 -25.27 -61.69
CA THR A 318 -23.05 -23.85 -61.63
C THR A 318 -24.40 -23.13 -61.81
N PHE A 319 -24.51 -21.93 -61.25
CA PHE A 319 -25.28 -20.81 -61.81
C PHE A 319 -26.82 -20.81 -61.72
N SER A 320 -27.27 -20.01 -60.75
CA SER A 320 -28.12 -18.82 -60.89
C SER A 320 -29.51 -18.88 -61.51
N ARG A 321 -30.30 -17.89 -61.04
CA ARG A 321 -31.53 -17.33 -61.63
C ARG A 321 -32.77 -18.20 -61.38
N SER A 322 -33.93 -17.66 -61.05
CA SER A 322 -34.42 -16.28 -61.12
C SER A 322 -35.81 -16.18 -60.51
N ASN A 323 -36.22 -14.95 -60.23
CA ASN A 323 -37.51 -14.35 -60.61
C ASN A 323 -38.81 -15.00 -60.11
N LYS A 324 -39.66 -14.19 -59.46
CA LYS A 324 -40.66 -13.30 -60.09
C LYS A 324 -41.45 -12.61 -58.96
N TYR A 325 -41.52 -11.27 -58.92
CA TYR A 325 -42.53 -10.42 -59.59
C TYR A 325 -43.97 -10.83 -59.26
N SER A 326 -44.75 -10.03 -58.52
CA SER A 326 -45.51 -8.84 -58.96
C SER A 326 -46.15 -8.23 -57.71
N ASN A 327 -46.09 -6.94 -57.35
CA ASN A 327 -46.50 -5.67 -57.97
C ASN A 327 -47.93 -5.63 -58.53
N TYR A 328 -48.83 -4.94 -57.81
CA TYR A 328 -49.79 -3.97 -58.37
C TYR A 328 -50.10 -2.85 -57.35
N ASP A 329 -49.92 -1.64 -57.85
CA ASP A 329 -50.06 -0.28 -57.31
C ASP A 329 -51.48 0.26 -57.70
N TYR A 330 -52.18 1.11 -56.94
CA TYR A 330 -52.32 2.60 -57.02
C TYR A 330 -53.71 2.94 -56.38
N THR A 331 -54.09 4.10 -55.81
CA THR A 331 -53.74 5.53 -55.99
C THR A 331 -54.37 6.38 -54.88
N PHE A 332 -53.88 7.62 -54.75
CA PHE A 332 -54.14 8.65 -53.72
C PHE A 332 -54.83 9.89 -54.34
N ILE A 333 -55.73 10.60 -53.64
CA ILE A 333 -56.16 11.98 -53.97
C ILE A 333 -56.41 12.80 -52.67
N GLU A 334 -55.85 14.01 -52.65
CA GLU A 334 -55.87 15.08 -51.62
C GLU A 334 -57.09 16.03 -51.78
N PRO A 335 -57.46 16.91 -50.81
CA PRO A 335 -57.09 18.34 -50.96
C PRO A 335 -56.96 19.21 -49.67
N LYS A 336 -56.48 20.45 -49.87
CA LYS A 336 -56.11 21.54 -48.93
C LYS A 336 -57.23 22.53 -48.52
N MET A 337 -56.90 23.30 -47.46
CA MET A 337 -57.04 24.77 -47.27
C MET A 337 -58.10 25.36 -46.31
N GLU A 338 -57.88 26.63 -45.94
CA GLU A 338 -57.97 27.29 -44.62
C GLU A 338 -58.87 28.55 -44.65
N ARG A 339 -59.56 28.88 -43.52
CA ARG A 339 -60.12 30.17 -42.96
C ARG A 339 -60.60 31.33 -43.90
N ASP A 340 -61.58 32.21 -43.63
CA ASP A 340 -62.33 32.66 -42.43
C ASP A 340 -63.53 33.62 -42.83
N ARG A 341 -64.40 33.95 -41.85
CA ARG A 341 -65.30 35.15 -41.67
C ARG A 341 -66.75 35.29 -42.22
N SER A 342 -67.68 35.31 -41.23
CA SER A 342 -68.63 36.39 -40.85
C SER A 342 -70.16 36.30 -41.15
N HIS A 343 -70.91 36.77 -40.12
CA HIS A 343 -72.28 37.35 -40.05
C HIS A 343 -73.57 36.50 -39.84
N ARG A 344 -74.08 36.64 -38.59
CA ARG A 344 -75.44 36.99 -38.08
C ARG A 344 -76.75 36.38 -38.63
N GLN A 345 -77.55 35.94 -37.64
CA GLN A 345 -79.00 36.17 -37.39
C GLN A 345 -80.03 35.06 -37.70
N GLY A 346 -80.70 34.60 -36.62
CA GLY A 346 -82.17 34.44 -36.57
C GLY A 346 -82.79 33.03 -36.61
N GLN A 347 -83.42 32.64 -35.47
CA GLN A 347 -84.67 31.84 -35.33
C GLN A 347 -84.69 30.36 -35.84
N HIS A 348 -85.40 29.37 -35.28
CA HIS A 348 -86.13 29.09 -34.03
C HIS A 348 -86.47 27.56 -34.06
N VAL A 349 -86.49 26.89 -32.90
CA VAL A 349 -87.29 25.67 -32.54
C VAL A 349 -86.83 24.22 -32.89
N LYS A 350 -86.41 23.50 -31.82
CA LYS A 350 -86.65 22.09 -31.37
C LYS A 350 -86.25 20.90 -32.30
N THR A 351 -85.65 19.78 -31.90
CA THR A 351 -85.31 19.13 -30.60
C THR A 351 -84.38 17.92 -30.87
N MET A 352 -83.59 17.51 -29.85
CA MET A 352 -83.02 16.15 -29.64
C MET A 352 -82.02 15.55 -30.65
N THR A 353 -80.72 15.57 -30.31
CA THR A 353 -79.80 14.39 -30.22
C THR A 353 -78.35 14.86 -30.12
N SER A 354 -77.87 15.13 -28.90
CA SER A 354 -76.44 15.38 -28.63
C SER A 354 -75.91 14.29 -27.70
N ARG A 355 -75.40 13.17 -28.26
CA ARG A 355 -74.64 12.18 -27.46
C ARG A 355 -73.78 11.16 -28.24
N SER A 356 -73.25 11.45 -29.42
CA SER A 356 -72.51 10.40 -30.20
C SER A 356 -71.08 10.73 -30.65
N ASN A 357 -70.59 11.97 -30.54
CA ASN A 357 -69.24 12.31 -31.04
C ASN A 357 -68.13 12.36 -29.97
N MET A 358 -68.48 12.29 -28.68
CA MET A 358 -67.49 12.25 -27.58
C MET A 358 -67.03 10.82 -27.23
N THR A 359 -67.79 9.80 -27.61
CA THR A 359 -67.53 8.38 -27.28
C THR A 359 -66.50 7.71 -28.18
N ARG A 360 -66.32 8.18 -29.43
CA ARG A 360 -65.42 7.54 -30.40
C ARG A 360 -63.94 7.89 -30.17
N LYS A 361 -63.65 9.12 -29.71
CA LYS A 361 -62.29 9.57 -29.39
C LYS A 361 -61.75 8.96 -28.08
N TYR A 362 -62.65 8.62 -27.15
CA TYR A 362 -62.33 7.86 -25.94
C TYR A 362 -62.08 6.36 -26.22
N HIS A 363 -62.67 5.81 -27.29
CA HIS A 363 -62.56 4.38 -27.61
C HIS A 363 -61.24 3.99 -28.32
N GLU A 364 -60.62 4.93 -29.05
CA GLU A 364 -59.31 4.73 -29.66
C GLU A 364 -58.17 4.96 -28.64
N LEU A 365 -58.32 5.94 -27.74
CA LEU A 365 -57.38 6.15 -26.64
C LEU A 365 -57.38 4.97 -25.65
N SER A 366 -58.53 4.32 -25.44
CA SER A 366 -58.63 3.14 -24.57
C SER A 366 -58.04 1.87 -25.18
N ARG A 367 -57.98 1.74 -26.52
CA ARG A 367 -57.26 0.64 -27.21
C ARG A 367 -55.75 0.80 -27.19
N VAL A 368 -55.24 2.01 -27.39
CA VAL A 368 -53.79 2.27 -27.24
C VAL A 368 -53.38 2.12 -25.77
N LYS A 369 -54.22 2.60 -24.85
CA LYS A 369 -54.00 2.43 -23.40
C LYS A 369 -54.08 0.96 -22.98
N SER A 370 -54.97 0.14 -23.56
CA SER A 370 -55.06 -1.30 -23.24
C SER A 370 -53.97 -2.14 -23.91
N MET A 371 -53.40 -1.69 -25.03
CA MET A 371 -52.23 -2.30 -25.66
C MET A 371 -50.93 -1.94 -24.93
N PHE A 372 -50.78 -0.69 -24.46
CA PHE A 372 -49.68 -0.28 -23.56
C PHE A 372 -49.82 -0.89 -22.16
N LEU A 373 -51.04 -1.03 -21.63
CA LEU A 373 -51.32 -1.73 -20.36
C LEU A 373 -51.25 -3.26 -20.49
N LYS A 374 -51.11 -3.83 -21.69
CA LYS A 374 -50.79 -5.25 -21.91
C LYS A 374 -49.31 -5.50 -22.19
N LEU A 375 -48.58 -4.54 -22.77
CA LEU A 375 -47.12 -4.58 -22.87
C LEU A 375 -46.42 -4.21 -21.54
N SER A 376 -47.05 -3.37 -20.71
CA SER A 376 -46.50 -2.93 -19.43
C SER A 376 -46.42 -4.02 -18.35
N PRO A 377 -47.38 -4.96 -18.20
CA PRO A 377 -47.27 -6.06 -17.25
C PRO A 377 -46.26 -7.08 -17.72
N GLU A 378 -46.20 -7.44 -19.01
CA GLU A 378 -45.17 -8.38 -19.51
C GLU A 378 -43.74 -7.84 -19.38
N PHE A 379 -43.53 -6.52 -19.49
CA PHE A 379 -42.20 -5.92 -19.31
C PHE A 379 -41.87 -5.61 -17.83
N VAL A 380 -42.87 -5.42 -16.98
CA VAL A 380 -42.68 -5.22 -15.52
C VAL A 380 -42.59 -6.56 -14.79
N ASP A 381 -43.36 -7.57 -15.20
CA ASP A 381 -43.27 -8.95 -14.69
C ASP A 381 -42.00 -9.62 -15.17
N ALA A 382 -41.53 -9.39 -16.41
CA ALA A 382 -40.20 -9.85 -16.83
C ALA A 382 -39.07 -9.21 -16.02
N ASN A 383 -39.24 -7.98 -15.52
CA ASN A 383 -38.27 -7.37 -14.60
C ASN A 383 -38.47 -7.85 -13.16
N ALA A 384 -39.71 -8.09 -12.70
CA ALA A 384 -40.02 -8.56 -11.35
C ALA A 384 -39.62 -10.03 -11.13
N GLU A 385 -39.84 -10.90 -12.12
CA GLU A 385 -39.33 -12.28 -12.14
C GLU A 385 -37.79 -12.31 -12.23
N GLU A 386 -37.16 -11.33 -12.90
CA GLU A 386 -35.68 -11.21 -12.94
C GLU A 386 -35.07 -10.85 -11.58
N TRP A 387 -35.82 -10.18 -10.69
CA TRP A 387 -35.41 -9.90 -9.29
C TRP A 387 -35.72 -11.05 -8.31
N GLU A 388 -36.62 -11.98 -8.65
CA GLU A 388 -36.83 -13.22 -7.86
C GLU A 388 -35.67 -14.22 -8.04
N LEU A 389 -34.90 -14.09 -9.13
CA LEU A 389 -33.71 -14.91 -9.39
C LEU A 389 -32.42 -14.35 -8.79
N VAL A 390 -32.44 -13.16 -8.17
CA VAL A 390 -31.26 -12.61 -7.48
C VAL A 390 -31.11 -13.29 -6.13
N THR A 391 -30.31 -14.34 -6.10
CA THR A 391 -30.04 -15.07 -4.86
C THR A 391 -29.10 -14.25 -3.96
N TRP A 392 -29.23 -14.39 -2.63
CA TRP A 392 -28.28 -13.80 -1.66
C TRP A 392 -26.82 -14.21 -1.93
N LYS A 393 -26.61 -15.30 -2.67
CA LYS A 393 -25.29 -15.74 -3.17
C LYS A 393 -24.72 -14.79 -4.22
N ASP A 394 -25.54 -14.28 -5.13
CA ASP A 394 -25.14 -13.30 -6.15
C ASP A 394 -24.86 -11.93 -5.51
N VAL A 395 -25.65 -11.56 -4.49
CA VAL A 395 -25.41 -10.37 -3.66
C VAL A 395 -24.05 -10.48 -2.96
N GLY A 396 -23.78 -11.62 -2.31
CA GLY A 396 -22.50 -11.88 -1.63
C GLY A 396 -21.30 -11.80 -2.58
N SER A 397 -21.39 -12.40 -3.77
CA SER A 397 -20.33 -12.34 -4.79
C SER A 397 -20.11 -10.93 -5.35
N ALA A 398 -21.19 -10.15 -5.52
CA ALA A 398 -21.09 -8.76 -5.96
C ALA A 398 -20.41 -7.88 -4.91
N VAL A 399 -20.80 -8.02 -3.64
CA VAL A 399 -20.18 -7.31 -2.51
C VAL A 399 -18.70 -7.68 -2.39
N ASP A 400 -18.36 -8.96 -2.55
CA ASP A 400 -16.97 -9.43 -2.49
C ASP A 400 -16.09 -8.79 -3.56
N THR A 401 -16.61 -8.67 -4.79
CA THR A 401 -15.86 -8.01 -5.87
C THR A 401 -15.71 -6.51 -5.62
N VAL A 402 -16.71 -5.85 -5.06
CA VAL A 402 -16.61 -4.42 -4.74
C VAL A 402 -15.59 -4.22 -3.62
N LEU A 403 -15.62 -5.05 -2.57
CA LEU A 403 -14.63 -5.03 -1.51
C LEU A 403 -13.23 -5.31 -2.05
N PHE A 404 -13.06 -6.27 -2.97
CA PHE A 404 -11.79 -6.52 -3.65
C PHE A 404 -11.22 -5.25 -4.28
N TRP A 405 -11.99 -4.51 -5.07
CA TRP A 405 -11.51 -3.28 -5.71
C TRP A 405 -11.23 -2.15 -4.72
N VAL A 406 -12.02 -2.04 -3.65
CA VAL A 406 -11.80 -1.06 -2.58
C VAL A 406 -10.51 -1.35 -1.81
N PHE A 407 -10.32 -2.59 -1.36
CA PHE A 407 -9.12 -3.01 -0.64
C PHE A 407 -7.88 -3.02 -1.54
N LEU A 408 -7.99 -3.42 -2.81
CA LEU A 408 -6.92 -3.30 -3.79
C LEU A 408 -6.53 -1.83 -4.00
N GLY A 409 -7.51 -0.94 -4.19
CA GLY A 409 -7.24 0.49 -4.33
C GLY A 409 -6.56 1.09 -3.10
N PHE A 410 -7.03 0.74 -1.91
CA PHE A 410 -6.43 1.22 -0.66
C PHE A 410 -5.02 0.66 -0.43
N THR A 411 -4.78 -0.64 -0.68
CA THR A 411 -3.45 -1.24 -0.56
C THR A 411 -2.46 -0.70 -1.59
N LEU A 412 -2.89 -0.46 -2.82
CA LEU A 412 -2.06 0.20 -3.84
C LEU A 412 -1.78 1.66 -3.45
N ALA A 413 -2.77 2.39 -2.95
CA ALA A 413 -2.57 3.76 -2.50
C ALA A 413 -1.62 3.83 -1.30
N SER A 414 -1.79 2.96 -0.29
CA SER A 414 -0.93 2.94 0.90
C SER A 414 0.51 2.54 0.57
N THR A 415 0.69 1.54 -0.30
CA THR A 415 2.02 1.14 -0.79
C THR A 415 2.68 2.25 -1.61
N MET A 416 1.96 2.93 -2.50
CA MET A 416 2.49 4.07 -3.26
C MET A 416 2.87 5.24 -2.36
N ILE A 417 2.02 5.60 -1.38
CA ILE A 417 2.32 6.66 -0.41
C ILE A 417 3.59 6.29 0.38
N ALA A 418 3.70 5.06 0.86
CA ALA A 418 4.88 4.60 1.58
C ALA A 418 6.15 4.70 0.72
N LEU A 419 6.10 4.25 -0.55
CA LEU A 419 7.24 4.35 -1.47
C LEU A 419 7.63 5.80 -1.77
N ILE A 420 6.65 6.69 -1.95
CA ILE A 420 6.90 8.13 -2.16
C ILE A 420 7.60 8.70 -0.92
N MET A 421 7.10 8.40 0.27
CA MET A 421 7.67 8.87 1.54
C MET A 421 9.09 8.33 1.77
N PHE A 422 9.40 7.11 1.33
CA PHE A 422 10.77 6.58 1.35
C PHE A 422 11.68 7.20 0.27
N SER A 423 11.14 7.65 -0.86
CA SER A 423 11.92 8.27 -1.94
C SER A 423 12.16 9.77 -1.74
N ALA A 424 11.33 10.45 -0.95
CA ALA A 424 11.45 11.87 -0.68
C ALA A 424 12.75 12.14 0.13
N HIS A 425 13.67 12.86 -0.51
CA HIS A 425 15.05 13.11 -0.06
C HIS A 425 15.18 13.60 1.37
#